data_AF-A0A9E7EJQ7-F1
#
_entry.id   AF-A0A9E7EJQ7-F1
#
_cell.length_a   1.000
_cell.length_b   1.000
_cell.length_c   1.000
_cell.angle_alpha   90.00
_cell.angle_beta   90.00
_cell.angle_gamma   90.00
#
_symmetry.space_group_name_H-M   'P 1'
#
loop_
_entity.id
_entity.type
_entity.pdbx_description
1 polymer ?
#
loop_
_entity_poly.entity_id
_entity_poly.type
_entity_poly.pdbx_seq_one_letter_code
_entity_poly.pdbx_strand_id
1 'polypeptide(L)'
;MAGGDGERRRRHSSGAMVPLALLIGEEARMEKMERPRIRYGCAAQSKKGEDYFLIRTDCCRVSGDPSSSFSVFAVLDGHNGNAAAIYTRDNLLNHVMGAIPHGLGREEWLQALPRALIGPLRCWPGGLCLSRSIGDMDVGEFIVPVPYVKQIKLLKAGGRLIIASDGIWDALTSDTAANSCRGLPAELAARQVVKARE
;
A
#
# COMPACT_ATOMS: atom_id res chain seq x y z
N MET A 1 -23.99 -61.52 -38.39
CA MET A 1 -24.12 -60.47 -39.42
C MET A 1 -25.25 -59.57 -38.94
N ALA A 2 -24.99 -58.37 -38.39
CA ALA A 2 -24.73 -57.11 -39.12
C ALA A 2 -25.96 -56.69 -39.96
N GLY A 3 -26.57 -55.50 -39.84
CA GLY A 3 -26.41 -54.32 -38.96
C GLY A 3 -27.53 -53.31 -39.32
N GLY A 4 -27.71 -52.13 -38.73
CA GLY A 4 -27.08 -51.49 -37.57
C GLY A 4 -27.79 -50.17 -37.23
N ASP A 5 -27.96 -49.85 -35.94
CA ASP A 5 -28.63 -48.63 -35.46
C ASP A 5 -27.70 -47.41 -35.41
N GLY A 6 -28.22 -46.22 -35.73
CA GLY A 6 -27.41 -45.05 -36.05
C GLY A 6 -27.92 -43.68 -35.56
N GLU A 7 -28.59 -43.57 -34.41
CA GLU A 7 -29.02 -42.25 -33.88
C GLU A 7 -27.98 -41.61 -32.93
N ARG A 8 -27.04 -40.83 -33.49
CA ARG A 8 -26.08 -40.00 -32.73
C ARG A 8 -26.75 -38.76 -32.12
N ARG A 9 -27.36 -38.89 -30.94
CA ARG A 9 -27.73 -37.71 -30.12
C ARG A 9 -26.50 -37.05 -29.49
N ARG A 10 -25.98 -36.00 -30.14
CA ARG A 10 -24.99 -35.09 -29.56
C ARG A 10 -25.59 -34.36 -28.35
N ARG A 11 -25.20 -34.73 -27.12
CA ARG A 11 -25.42 -33.90 -25.94
C ARG A 11 -24.37 -32.77 -25.91
N HIS A 12 -24.73 -31.59 -26.40
CA HIS A 12 -23.99 -30.39 -26.04
C HIS A 12 -24.21 -30.10 -24.55
N SER A 13 -23.15 -30.02 -23.77
CA SER A 13 -23.21 -29.49 -22.42
C SER A 13 -23.50 -27.99 -22.52
N SER A 14 -24.74 -27.58 -22.20
CA SER A 14 -25.07 -26.17 -22.01
C SER A 14 -24.30 -25.65 -20.82
N GLY A 15 -23.18 -24.97 -21.06
CA GLY A 15 -22.53 -24.16 -20.03
C GLY A 15 -23.54 -23.13 -19.52
N ALA A 16 -23.72 -23.02 -18.21
CA ALA A 16 -24.69 -22.12 -17.63
C ALA A 16 -24.33 -20.67 -17.98
N MET A 17 -25.06 -20.07 -18.93
CA MET A 17 -24.91 -18.65 -19.26
C MET A 17 -25.35 -17.83 -18.04
N VAL A 18 -24.40 -17.13 -17.42
CA VAL A 18 -24.71 -16.14 -16.39
C VAL A 18 -25.43 -14.97 -17.07
N PRO A 19 -26.64 -14.59 -16.64
CA PRO A 19 -27.36 -13.45 -17.20
C PRO A 19 -26.53 -12.17 -17.15
N LEU A 20 -26.47 -11.44 -18.26
CA LEU A 20 -25.72 -10.18 -18.36
C LEU A 20 -26.20 -9.14 -17.31
N ALA A 21 -27.48 -9.18 -16.93
CA ALA A 21 -28.03 -8.37 -15.84
C ALA A 21 -27.45 -8.69 -14.45
N LEU A 22 -27.00 -9.93 -14.20
CA LEU A 22 -26.25 -10.25 -12.97
C LEU A 22 -24.83 -9.72 -13.04
N LEU A 23 -24.15 -9.82 -14.20
CA LEU A 23 -22.80 -9.26 -14.38
C LEU A 23 -22.80 -7.72 -14.23
N ILE A 24 -23.71 -7.02 -14.90
CA ILE A 24 -23.92 -5.57 -14.76
C ILE A 24 -24.34 -5.22 -13.32
N GLY A 25 -25.17 -6.07 -12.69
CA GLY A 25 -25.56 -5.90 -11.29
C GLY A 25 -24.41 -6.09 -10.29
N GLU A 26 -23.45 -6.97 -10.58
CA GLU A 26 -22.22 -7.13 -9.80
C GLU A 26 -21.24 -5.98 -10.04
N GLU A 27 -21.10 -5.52 -11.28
CA GLU A 27 -20.27 -4.38 -11.69
C GLU A 27 -20.74 -3.07 -11.01
N ALA A 28 -22.04 -2.75 -11.09
CA ALA A 28 -22.64 -1.62 -10.40
C ALA A 28 -22.55 -1.73 -8.86
N ARG A 29 -22.53 -2.96 -8.31
CA ARG A 29 -22.25 -3.21 -6.88
C ARG A 29 -20.77 -3.12 -6.52
N MET A 30 -19.87 -3.14 -7.50
CA MET A 30 -18.43 -2.91 -7.30
C MET A 30 -18.08 -1.41 -7.39
N GLU A 31 -18.85 -0.60 -8.11
CA GLU A 31 -18.69 0.86 -8.14
C GLU A 31 -19.04 1.54 -6.81
N LYS A 32 -20.09 1.07 -6.11
CA LYS A 32 -20.37 1.48 -4.72
C LYS A 32 -19.39 0.82 -3.73
N MET A 33 -18.11 1.16 -3.86
CA MET A 33 -17.09 0.83 -2.88
C MET A 33 -17.33 1.64 -1.60
N GLU A 34 -17.98 1.02 -0.61
CA GLU A 34 -18.14 1.60 0.72
C GLU A 34 -16.78 2.02 1.30
N ARG A 35 -16.80 3.12 2.06
CA ARG A 35 -15.61 3.72 2.66
C ARG A 35 -14.96 2.69 3.60
N PRO A 36 -13.71 2.24 3.35
CA PRO A 36 -13.13 1.14 4.11
C PRO A 36 -12.99 1.53 5.59
N ARG A 37 -13.50 0.67 6.49
CA ARG A 37 -13.40 0.87 7.94
C ARG A 37 -11.97 0.60 8.42
N ILE A 38 -11.15 1.64 8.44
CA ILE A 38 -9.76 1.56 8.88
C ILE A 38 -9.68 1.56 10.41
N ARG A 39 -8.83 0.68 10.96
CA ARG A 39 -8.36 0.70 12.35
C ARG A 39 -6.84 0.55 12.29
N TYR A 40 -6.13 1.43 12.97
CA TYR A 40 -4.67 1.45 12.99
C TYR A 40 -4.16 1.46 14.44
N GLY A 41 -2.85 1.27 14.57
CA GLY A 41 -2.09 1.37 15.80
C GLY A 41 -0.62 1.49 15.42
N CYS A 42 0.19 2.13 16.25
CA CYS A 42 1.61 2.33 15.98
C CYS A 42 2.42 2.19 17.28
N ALA A 43 3.59 1.58 17.18
CA ALA A 43 4.53 1.44 18.30
C ALA A 43 5.95 1.61 17.76
N ALA A 44 6.77 2.35 18.48
CA ALA A 44 8.20 2.49 18.22
C ALA A 44 8.99 2.21 19.49
N GLN A 45 10.21 1.73 19.29
CA GLN A 45 11.23 1.58 20.32
C GLN A 45 12.58 1.81 19.62
N SER A 46 12.82 3.06 19.24
CA SER A 46 14.08 3.51 18.64
C SER A 46 15.08 3.86 19.73
N LYS A 47 16.35 3.46 19.55
CA LYS A 47 17.44 3.82 20.48
C LYS A 47 18.01 5.22 20.19
N LYS A 48 17.85 5.73 18.97
CA LYS A 48 18.42 7.01 18.51
C LYS A 48 17.37 8.10 18.28
N GLY A 49 16.10 7.73 18.05
CA GLY A 49 15.02 8.68 17.78
C GLY A 49 15.06 9.25 16.35
N GLU A 50 15.57 8.48 15.40
CA GLU A 50 15.63 8.84 13.98
C GLU A 50 14.37 8.36 13.21
N ASP A 51 13.63 7.38 13.75
CA ASP A 51 12.40 6.81 13.20
C ASP A 51 11.17 7.72 13.42
N TYR A 52 10.33 7.89 12.40
CA TYR A 52 9.07 8.65 12.49
C TYR A 52 7.89 7.94 11.82
N PHE A 53 6.68 8.29 12.26
CA PHE A 53 5.43 7.87 11.62
C PHE A 53 4.75 9.04 10.90
N LEU A 54 4.24 8.80 9.70
CA LEU A 54 3.24 9.65 9.06
C LEU A 54 1.90 8.90 9.06
N ILE A 55 0.92 9.43 9.79
CA ILE A 55 -0.45 8.92 9.83
C ILE A 55 -1.42 10.06 9.54
N ARG A 56 -2.31 9.86 8.56
CA ARG A 56 -3.46 10.73 8.23
C ARG A 56 -4.61 9.83 7.78
N THR A 57 -5.79 9.98 8.35
CA THR A 57 -6.95 9.10 8.06
C THR A 57 -8.12 9.81 7.40
N ASP A 58 -7.98 11.11 7.20
CA ASP A 58 -8.99 12.11 6.88
C ASP A 58 -8.64 12.92 5.62
N CYS A 59 -7.65 12.47 4.83
CA CYS A 59 -7.27 13.10 3.59
C CYS A 59 -8.42 13.08 2.57
N CYS A 60 -8.58 14.17 1.81
CA CYS A 60 -9.48 14.24 0.66
C CYS A 60 -8.66 14.61 -0.59
N ARG A 61 -8.86 13.87 -1.67
CA ARG A 61 -8.13 14.09 -2.94
C ARG A 61 -8.61 15.35 -3.66
N VAL A 62 -9.91 15.60 -3.59
CA VAL A 62 -10.56 16.84 -3.99
C VAL A 62 -10.95 17.57 -2.70
N SER A 63 -10.55 18.84 -2.57
CA SER A 63 -10.78 19.61 -1.35
C SER A 63 -12.28 19.70 -1.04
N GLY A 64 -12.67 19.35 0.18
CA GLY A 64 -14.06 19.37 0.63
C GLY A 64 -14.96 18.23 0.14
N ASP A 65 -14.45 17.25 -0.64
CA ASP A 65 -15.25 16.11 -1.13
C ASP A 65 -14.91 14.79 -0.39
N PRO A 66 -15.80 14.31 0.51
CA PRO A 66 -15.60 13.05 1.24
C PRO A 66 -15.59 11.80 0.37
N SER A 67 -16.17 11.83 -0.84
CA SER A 67 -16.17 10.68 -1.78
C SER A 67 -14.79 10.42 -2.39
N SER A 68 -13.95 11.46 -2.37
CA SER A 68 -12.55 11.46 -2.82
C SER A 68 -11.55 11.08 -1.70
N SER A 69 -12.04 10.68 -0.52
CA SER A 69 -11.19 10.49 0.65
C SER A 69 -10.28 9.26 0.60
N PHE A 70 -9.14 9.40 1.25
CA PHE A 70 -8.10 8.38 1.37
C PHE A 70 -7.38 8.48 2.73
N SER A 71 -6.45 7.57 2.99
CA SER A 71 -5.63 7.59 4.21
C SER A 71 -4.18 7.28 3.86
N VAL A 72 -3.26 7.83 4.63
CA VAL A 72 -1.82 7.75 4.43
C VAL A 72 -1.18 7.18 5.69
N PHE A 73 -0.36 6.16 5.51
CA PHE A 73 0.42 5.50 6.56
C PHE A 73 1.84 5.31 6.02
N ALA A 74 2.84 5.78 6.74
CA ALA A 74 4.24 5.49 6.47
C ALA A 74 5.05 5.33 7.78
N VAL A 75 6.04 4.44 7.72
CA VAL A 75 7.17 4.39 8.65
C VAL A 75 8.34 5.02 7.91
N LEU A 76 9.01 5.96 8.56
CA LEU A 76 10.12 6.73 8.01
C LEU A 76 11.34 6.37 8.85
N ASP A 77 12.17 5.50 8.30
CA ASP A 77 13.42 5.08 8.91
C ASP A 77 14.50 6.13 8.61
N GLY A 78 15.00 6.78 9.65
CA GLY A 78 15.98 7.86 9.52
C GLY A 78 17.38 7.36 9.83
N HIS A 79 18.37 7.86 9.08
CA HIS A 79 19.77 7.60 9.34
C HIS A 79 20.59 8.89 9.25
N ASN A 80 21.73 8.91 9.93
CA ASN A 80 22.66 10.05 9.95
C ASN A 80 22.01 11.37 10.42
N GLY A 81 21.08 11.28 11.38
CA GLY A 81 20.24 12.36 11.87
C GLY A 81 18.76 12.19 11.52
N ASN A 82 17.92 13.04 12.12
CA ASN A 82 16.46 12.98 11.97
C ASN A 82 15.89 13.97 10.93
N ALA A 83 16.71 14.88 10.39
CA ALA A 83 16.24 15.99 9.56
C ALA A 83 15.49 15.53 8.29
N ALA A 84 16.02 14.52 7.58
CA ALA A 84 15.39 13.99 6.37
C ALA A 84 14.06 13.28 6.67
N ALA A 85 14.00 12.49 7.75
CA ALA A 85 12.78 11.81 8.17
C ALA A 85 11.69 12.78 8.66
N ILE A 86 12.06 13.81 9.43
CA ILE A 86 11.14 14.90 9.84
C ILE A 86 10.62 15.64 8.60
N TYR A 87 11.50 16.08 7.70
CA TYR A 87 11.10 16.81 6.50
C TYR A 87 10.16 15.98 5.61
N THR A 88 10.47 14.69 5.45
CA THR A 88 9.63 13.73 4.72
C THR A 88 8.26 13.57 5.38
N ARG A 89 8.21 13.38 6.71
CA ARG A 89 6.95 13.27 7.48
C ARG A 89 6.02 14.46 7.23
N ASP A 90 6.58 15.66 7.18
CA ASP A 90 5.81 16.90 7.15
C ASP A 90 5.45 17.36 5.73
N ASN A 91 6.24 16.99 4.71
CA ASN A 91 6.09 17.51 3.35
C ASN A 91 5.74 16.47 2.27
N LEU A 92 6.02 15.18 2.48
CA LEU A 92 5.85 14.14 1.44
C LEU A 92 4.43 14.13 0.84
N LEU A 93 3.40 14.17 1.69
CA LEU A 93 2.02 14.18 1.22
C LEU A 93 1.70 15.42 0.37
N ASN A 94 2.21 16.59 0.76
CA ASN A 94 1.99 17.84 0.03
C ASN A 94 2.68 17.80 -1.34
N HIS A 95 3.91 17.27 -1.42
CA HIS A 95 4.63 17.09 -2.68
C HIS A 95 3.92 16.11 -3.61
N VAL A 96 3.46 14.96 -3.11
CA VAL A 96 2.69 13.99 -3.90
C VAL A 96 1.39 14.60 -4.40
N MET A 97 0.64 15.30 -3.55
CA MET A 97 -0.62 15.94 -3.95
C MET A 97 -0.43 17.09 -4.94
N GLY A 98 0.66 17.85 -4.84
CA GLY A 98 1.01 18.92 -5.78
C GLY A 98 1.55 18.42 -7.13
N ALA A 99 2.16 17.23 -7.16
CA ALA A 99 2.68 16.62 -8.39
C ALA A 99 1.61 15.91 -9.23
N ILE A 100 0.42 15.63 -8.68
CA ILE A 100 -0.69 15.01 -9.42
C ILE A 100 -1.57 16.11 -10.06
N PRO A 101 -1.84 16.04 -11.38
CA PRO A 101 -2.75 16.96 -12.04
C PRO A 101 -4.12 17.04 -11.35
N HIS A 102 -4.65 18.26 -11.23
CA HIS A 102 -5.99 18.49 -10.70
C HIS A 102 -7.08 18.05 -11.69
N GLY A 103 -8.28 17.74 -11.18
CA GLY A 103 -9.45 17.41 -12.00
C GLY A 103 -9.57 15.95 -12.46
N LEU A 104 -8.55 15.10 -12.23
CA LEU A 104 -8.59 13.68 -12.60
C LEU A 104 -9.74 12.90 -11.95
N GLY A 105 -10.22 11.85 -12.62
CA GLY A 105 -11.06 10.81 -12.03
C GLY A 105 -10.31 9.94 -11.01
N ARG A 106 -11.02 9.06 -10.30
CA ARG A 106 -10.39 8.15 -9.31
C ARG A 106 -9.33 7.25 -9.97
N GLU A 107 -9.66 6.65 -11.10
CA GLU A 107 -8.79 5.70 -11.81
C GLU A 107 -7.57 6.39 -12.42
N GLU A 108 -7.76 7.52 -13.10
CA GLU A 108 -6.68 8.34 -13.63
C GLU A 108 -5.73 8.84 -12.53
N TRP A 109 -6.28 9.21 -11.37
CA TRP A 109 -5.48 9.61 -10.20
C TRP A 109 -4.64 8.44 -9.66
N LEU A 110 -5.20 7.23 -9.58
CA LEU A 110 -4.43 6.03 -9.26
C LEU A 110 -3.30 5.83 -10.28
N GLN A 111 -3.59 5.94 -11.58
CA GLN A 111 -2.57 5.78 -12.64
C GLN A 111 -1.49 6.88 -12.61
N ALA A 112 -1.79 8.07 -12.04
CA ALA A 112 -0.82 9.15 -11.85
C ALA A 112 0.09 8.96 -10.63
N LEU A 113 -0.33 8.23 -9.58
CA LEU A 113 0.45 8.05 -8.34
C LEU A 113 1.91 7.60 -8.56
N PRO A 114 2.22 6.59 -9.41
CA PRO A 114 3.61 6.18 -9.66
C PRO A 114 4.51 7.31 -10.19
N ARG A 115 3.94 8.28 -10.92
CA ARG A 115 4.65 9.43 -11.48
C ARG A 115 4.81 10.57 -10.49
N ALA A 116 3.82 10.80 -9.63
CA ALA A 116 3.85 11.84 -8.62
C ALA A 116 4.72 11.51 -7.39
N LEU A 117 5.02 10.23 -7.19
CA LEU A 117 5.92 9.76 -6.13
C LEU A 117 7.42 9.91 -6.50
N ILE A 118 7.76 10.37 -7.72
CA ILE A 118 9.15 10.53 -8.19
C ILE A 118 9.81 11.77 -7.56
N GLY A 119 10.82 11.57 -6.70
CA GLY A 119 11.67 12.64 -6.17
C GLY A 119 12.86 13.03 -7.08
N PRO A 120 13.52 14.18 -6.84
CA PRO A 120 14.69 14.64 -7.60
C PRO A 120 15.98 13.83 -7.32
N LEU A 121 16.77 13.50 -8.36
CA LEU A 121 18.02 12.69 -8.33
C LEU A 121 19.32 13.47 -7.96
N ARG A 122 20.41 12.80 -7.50
CA ARG A 122 21.88 12.94 -7.90
C ARG A 122 23.02 12.70 -6.84
N CYS A 123 24.18 12.07 -7.24
CA CYS A 123 25.63 11.99 -6.76
C CYS A 123 26.23 11.18 -5.51
N TRP A 124 27.05 10.09 -5.64
CA TRP A 124 27.82 9.23 -4.62
C TRP A 124 29.16 9.85 -4.12
N PRO A 125 29.90 9.42 -3.02
CA PRO A 125 29.95 8.07 -2.42
C PRO A 125 30.10 7.80 -0.88
N GLY A 126 29.76 6.58 -0.43
CA GLY A 126 30.73 5.79 0.39
C GLY A 126 30.35 5.11 1.72
N GLY A 127 29.10 5.13 2.22
CA GLY A 127 28.82 4.62 3.59
C GLY A 127 27.41 4.12 3.92
N LEU A 128 26.56 3.86 2.92
CA LEU A 128 25.12 3.62 3.11
C LEU A 128 24.70 2.20 2.68
N CYS A 129 23.90 1.52 3.50
CA CYS A 129 23.40 0.16 3.23
C CYS A 129 22.03 0.14 2.52
N LEU A 130 21.73 1.18 1.75
CA LEU A 130 20.48 1.36 1.00
C LEU A 130 20.79 1.64 -0.47
N SER A 131 19.82 1.39 -1.35
CA SER A 131 19.88 1.78 -2.78
C SER A 131 18.88 2.88 -3.13
N ARG A 132 18.06 3.32 -2.17
CA ARG A 132 16.98 4.30 -2.30
C ARG A 132 16.72 4.96 -0.94
N SER A 133 16.57 6.28 -0.92
CA SER A 133 16.21 7.07 0.26
C SER A 133 15.77 8.49 -0.15
N ILE A 134 15.46 9.35 0.82
CA ILE A 134 15.21 10.77 0.65
C ILE A 134 16.19 11.53 1.54
N GLY A 135 16.90 12.52 0.99
CA GLY A 135 17.73 13.46 1.75
C GLY A 135 19.25 13.30 1.57
N ASP A 136 19.73 12.10 1.21
CA ASP A 136 21.15 11.79 0.98
C ASP A 136 21.72 12.41 -0.32
N MET A 137 21.64 13.73 -0.44
CA MET A 137 22.06 14.51 -1.62
C MET A 137 23.60 14.52 -1.82
N ASP A 138 24.34 14.07 -0.81
CA ASP A 138 25.78 13.81 -0.80
C ASP A 138 26.14 12.36 -1.21
N VAL A 139 25.14 11.47 -1.38
CA VAL A 139 25.31 10.02 -1.70
C VAL A 139 24.54 9.56 -2.96
N GLY A 140 23.37 10.13 -3.27
CA GLY A 140 23.00 10.51 -4.64
C GLY A 140 22.71 9.47 -5.74
N GLU A 141 23.41 9.41 -6.90
CA GLU A 141 22.89 8.66 -8.11
C GLU A 141 22.88 7.14 -7.90
N PHE A 142 23.62 6.67 -6.90
CA PHE A 142 23.61 5.30 -6.43
C PHE A 142 22.45 5.06 -5.42
N ILE A 143 21.84 6.15 -4.96
CA ILE A 143 20.65 6.25 -4.11
C ILE A 143 19.48 6.81 -4.92
N VAL A 144 18.65 5.92 -5.45
CA VAL A 144 17.55 6.33 -6.32
C VAL A 144 16.38 6.88 -5.46
N PRO A 145 16.06 8.19 -5.52
CA PRO A 145 14.96 8.80 -4.74
C PRO A 145 13.58 8.60 -5.41
N VAL A 146 13.54 7.68 -6.37
CA VAL A 146 12.34 7.22 -7.05
C VAL A 146 11.84 5.97 -6.30
N PRO A 147 10.65 6.00 -5.67
CA PRO A 147 10.14 4.86 -4.93
C PRO A 147 9.59 3.79 -5.87
N TYR A 148 9.49 2.57 -5.35
CA TYR A 148 8.73 1.50 -5.99
C TYR A 148 7.25 1.64 -5.63
N VAL A 149 6.38 1.59 -6.63
CA VAL A 149 4.93 1.83 -6.46
C VAL A 149 4.15 0.63 -6.98
N LYS A 150 3.34 0.03 -6.10
CA LYS A 150 2.49 -1.12 -6.41
C LYS A 150 1.07 -0.86 -5.92
N GLN A 151 0.09 -1.11 -6.77
CA GLN A 151 -1.33 -1.02 -6.45
C GLN A 151 -1.91 -2.41 -6.24
N ILE A 152 -2.74 -2.56 -5.21
CA ILE A 152 -3.35 -3.83 -4.82
C ILE A 152 -4.82 -3.57 -4.51
N LYS A 153 -5.72 -4.24 -5.21
CA LYS A 153 -7.16 -4.20 -4.94
C LYS A 153 -7.45 -5.02 -3.69
N LEU A 154 -7.96 -4.38 -2.65
CA LEU A 154 -8.36 -5.07 -1.41
C LEU A 154 -9.59 -5.95 -1.67
N LEU A 155 -9.63 -7.11 -1.00
CA LEU A 155 -10.79 -8.00 -0.99
C LEU A 155 -11.93 -7.39 -0.16
N LYS A 156 -13.19 -7.74 -0.47
CA LYS A 156 -14.37 -7.32 0.31
C LYS A 156 -14.33 -7.77 1.78
N ALA A 157 -13.58 -8.84 2.09
CA ALA A 157 -13.32 -9.29 3.46
C ALA A 157 -12.37 -8.36 4.25
N GLY A 158 -11.79 -7.34 3.60
CA GLY A 158 -10.74 -6.51 4.16
C GLY A 158 -9.38 -7.20 4.17
N GLY A 159 -8.49 -6.69 5.02
CA GLY A 159 -7.15 -7.24 5.22
C GLY A 159 -6.44 -6.51 6.36
N ARG A 160 -5.21 -6.95 6.66
CA ARG A 160 -4.30 -6.27 7.58
C ARG A 160 -2.99 -5.98 6.84
N LEU A 161 -2.55 -4.74 6.94
CA LEU A 161 -1.24 -4.30 6.47
C LEU A 161 -0.35 -4.08 7.69
N ILE A 162 0.89 -4.57 7.63
CA ILE A 162 1.94 -4.27 8.60
C ILE A 162 2.99 -3.45 7.85
N ILE A 163 3.39 -2.32 8.41
CA ILE A 163 4.45 -1.44 7.90
C ILE A 163 5.43 -1.24 9.05
N ALA A 164 6.72 -1.49 8.81
CA ALA A 164 7.78 -1.38 9.79
C ALA A 164 9.14 -1.17 9.11
N SER A 165 10.10 -0.62 9.85
CA SER A 165 11.53 -0.51 9.51
C SER A 165 12.24 -1.87 9.47
N ASP A 166 13.48 -1.88 9.00
CA ASP A 166 14.34 -3.08 8.97
C ASP A 166 14.51 -3.70 10.36
N GLY A 167 14.61 -2.90 11.43
CA GLY A 167 14.69 -3.34 12.84
C GLY A 167 13.47 -4.11 13.38
N ILE A 168 12.47 -4.42 12.54
CA ILE A 168 11.50 -5.50 12.76
C ILE A 168 11.79 -6.71 11.86
N TRP A 169 12.03 -6.48 10.56
CA TRP A 169 12.18 -7.55 9.55
C TRP A 169 13.52 -8.30 9.61
N ASP A 170 14.56 -7.69 10.18
CA ASP A 170 15.85 -8.33 10.48
C ASP A 170 15.71 -9.39 11.59
N ALA A 171 14.74 -9.20 12.50
CA ALA A 171 14.47 -10.08 13.64
C ALA A 171 13.31 -11.05 13.39
N LEU A 172 12.30 -10.63 12.61
CA LEU A 172 11.04 -11.36 12.43
C LEU A 172 10.72 -11.66 10.97
N THR A 173 10.38 -12.91 10.70
CA THR A 173 9.74 -13.29 9.42
C THR A 173 8.36 -12.65 9.30
N SER A 174 7.90 -12.47 8.05
CA SER A 174 6.54 -12.01 7.74
C SER A 174 5.44 -12.86 8.42
N ASP A 175 5.62 -14.18 8.45
CA ASP A 175 4.68 -15.10 9.10
C ASP A 175 4.69 -14.96 10.62
N THR A 176 5.87 -14.79 11.24
CA THR A 176 5.96 -14.54 12.69
C THR A 176 5.26 -13.24 13.07
N ALA A 177 5.49 -12.15 12.32
CA ALA A 177 4.84 -10.86 12.55
C ALA A 177 3.33 -10.90 12.29
N ALA A 178 2.88 -11.60 11.24
CA ALA A 178 1.45 -11.77 10.95
C ALA A 178 0.73 -12.60 12.03
N ASN A 179 1.39 -13.64 12.55
CA ASN A 179 0.83 -14.51 13.58
C ASN A 179 0.81 -13.84 14.97
N SER A 180 1.84 -13.08 15.35
CA SER A 180 1.87 -12.33 16.62
C SER A 180 0.76 -11.28 16.71
N CYS A 181 0.31 -10.76 15.56
CA CYS A 181 -0.82 -9.84 15.46
C CYS A 181 -2.21 -10.51 15.56
N ARG A 182 -2.31 -11.83 15.35
CA ARG A 182 -3.61 -12.51 15.09
C ARG A 182 -4.57 -12.37 16.29
N GLY A 183 -5.83 -12.02 16.02
CA GLY A 183 -6.84 -11.80 17.05
C GLY A 183 -6.74 -10.48 17.83
N LEU A 184 -5.59 -9.79 17.81
CA LEU A 184 -5.39 -8.55 18.57
C LEU A 184 -6.00 -7.31 17.87
N PRO A 185 -6.50 -6.32 18.65
CA PRO A 185 -6.74 -4.95 18.18
C PRO A 185 -5.47 -4.31 17.61
N ALA A 186 -5.60 -3.37 16.66
CA ALA A 186 -4.45 -2.82 15.93
C ALA A 186 -3.38 -2.17 16.84
N GLU A 187 -3.79 -1.44 17.88
CA GLU A 187 -2.90 -0.82 18.86
C GLU A 187 -2.08 -1.85 19.67
N LEU A 188 -2.73 -2.93 20.12
CA LEU A 188 -2.05 -4.01 20.85
C LEU A 188 -1.17 -4.85 19.91
N ALA A 189 -1.63 -5.08 18.68
CA ALA A 189 -0.86 -5.78 17.65
C ALA A 189 0.46 -5.06 17.33
N ALA A 190 0.44 -3.73 17.17
CA ALA A 190 1.65 -2.94 16.92
C ALA A 190 2.67 -3.10 18.06
N ARG A 191 2.23 -2.99 19.32
CA ARG A 191 3.09 -3.19 20.51
C ARG A 191 3.61 -4.62 20.61
N GLN A 192 2.79 -5.61 20.27
CA GLN A 192 3.18 -7.02 20.30
C GLN A 192 4.23 -7.37 19.23
N VAL A 193 4.19 -6.75 18.05
CA VAL A 193 5.24 -6.91 17.03
C VAL A 193 6.57 -6.31 17.50
N VAL A 194 6.55 -5.11 18.08
CA VAL A 194 7.76 -4.49 18.64
C VAL A 194 8.34 -5.33 19.78
N LYS A 195 7.50 -5.91 20.66
CA LYS A 195 7.96 -6.80 21.72
C LYS A 195 8.49 -8.15 21.20
N ALA A 196 7.90 -8.70 20.14
CA ALA A 196 8.26 -10.03 19.63
C ALA A 196 9.67 -10.09 19.01
N ARG A 197 10.32 -8.95 18.76
CA ARG A 197 11.69 -8.86 18.23
C ARG A 197 12.79 -8.97 19.32
N GLU A 198 12.41 -8.86 20.59
CA GLU A 198 13.29 -8.91 21.77
C GLU A 198 13.61 -10.36 22.17
#